data_AF-A0A432USL9-F1
#
_entry.id   AF-A0A432USL9-F1
#
_cell.length_a   1.000
_cell.length_b   1.000
_cell.length_c   1.000
_cell.angle_alpha   90.00
_cell.angle_beta   90.00
_cell.angle_gamma   90.00
#
_symmetry.space_group_name_H-M   'P 1'
#
loop_
_entity.id
_entity.type
_entity.pdbx_description
1 polymer ?
#
loop_
_entity_poly.entity_id
_entity_poly.type
_entity_poly.pdbx_seq_one_letter_code
_entity_poly.pdbx_strand_id
1 'polypeptide(L)' 'MIVAKYCDGLPLYRQEGILKRYAAEITRTTLANWLIRLSLELQPLVNLLQETQLKADALQGDETRIQVL' A
#
# COMPACT_ATOMS: atom_id res chain seq x y z
N MET A 1 9.80 -1.51 -3.17
CA MET A 1 8.71 -2.41 -2.72
C MET A 1 7.36 -1.69 -2.67
N ILE A 2 7.17 -0.66 -1.83
CA ILE A 2 5.88 0.03 -1.64
C ILE A 2 5.42 0.77 -2.90
N VAL A 3 6.28 1.60 -3.49
CA VAL A 3 6.02 2.28 -4.78
C VAL A 3 5.67 1.24 -5.85
N ALA A 4 6.49 0.20 -6.00
CA ALA A 4 6.20 -0.90 -6.92
C ALA A 4 4.82 -1.54 -6.69
N LYS A 5 4.39 -1.72 -5.42
CA LYS A 5 3.09 -2.32 -5.09
C LYS A 5 1.91 -1.39 -5.39
N TYR A 6 2.00 -0.11 -5.02
CA TYR A 6 0.87 0.82 -5.00
C TYR A 6 0.87 1.83 -6.14
N CYS A 7 2.04 2.33 -6.55
CA CYS A 7 2.16 3.24 -7.69
C CYS A 7 2.25 2.47 -9.01
N ASP A 8 3.02 1.38 -9.05
CA ASP A 8 3.28 0.63 -10.29
C ASP A 8 2.39 -0.61 -10.46
N GLY A 9 1.51 -0.90 -9.49
CA GLY A 9 0.56 -2.02 -9.55
C GLY A 9 1.21 -3.42 -9.51
N LEU A 10 2.46 -3.55 -9.07
CA LEU A 10 3.22 -4.79 -9.10
C LEU A 10 2.86 -5.72 -7.92
N PRO A 11 2.27 -6.91 -8.17
CA PRO A 11 1.90 -7.84 -7.09
C PRO A 11 3.11 -8.36 -6.30
N LEU A 12 2.91 -8.68 -5.02
CA LEU A 12 4.00 -9.12 -4.13
C LEU A 12 4.69 -10.40 -4.58
N TYR A 13 3.95 -11.36 -5.15
CA TYR A 13 4.57 -12.59 -5.69
C TYR A 13 5.52 -12.27 -6.86
N ARG A 14 5.22 -11.24 -7.65
CA ARG A 14 6.07 -10.80 -8.75
C ARG A 14 7.30 -10.09 -8.21
N GLN A 15 7.16 -9.28 -7.15
CA GLN A 15 8.29 -8.67 -6.45
C GLN A 15 9.24 -9.70 -5.85
N GLU A 16 8.71 -10.74 -5.19
CA GLU A 16 9.50 -11.89 -4.72
C GLU A 16 10.31 -12.51 -5.86
N GLY A 17 9.69 -12.76 -7.02
CA GLY A 17 10.40 -13.27 -8.19
C GLY A 17 11.52 -12.35 -8.69
N ILE A 18 11.31 -11.02 -8.66
CA ILE A 18 12.35 -10.04 -9.03
C ILE A 18 13.51 -10.09 -8.05
N LEU A 19 13.23 -10.13 -6.74
CA LEU A 19 14.25 -10.16 -5.70
C LEU A 19 15.10 -11.44 -5.75
N LYS A 20 14.47 -12.59 -6.06
CA LYS A 20 15.18 -13.86 -6.28
C LYS A 20 16.24 -13.77 -7.38
N ARG A 21 16.02 -12.97 -8.43
CA ARG A 21 17.02 -12.76 -9.50
C ARG A 21 18.29 -12.04 -9.02
N TYR A 22 18.20 -11.33 -7.89
CA TYR A 22 19.31 -10.66 -7.23
C TYR A 22 19.82 -11.45 -6.01
N ALA A 23 19.56 -12.77 -5.96
CA ALA A 23 19.91 -13.65 -4.84
C ALA A 23 19.30 -13.24 -3.49
N ALA A 24 18.22 -12.45 -3.49
CA ALA A 24 17.49 -12.07 -2.29
C ALA A 24 16.27 -12.99 -2.09
N GLU A 25 16.34 -13.88 -1.11
CA GLU A 25 15.27 -14.83 -0.77
C GLU A 25 14.24 -14.22 0.19
N ILE A 26 13.46 -13.27 -0.31
CA ILE A 26 12.40 -12.63 0.47
C ILE A 26 11.05 -13.15 0.00
N THR A 27 10.37 -13.89 0.89
CA THR A 27 9.06 -14.49 0.57
C THR A 27 7.97 -13.42 0.45
N ARG A 28 6.93 -13.71 -0.34
CA ARG A 28 5.70 -12.90 -0.39
C ARG A 28 5.12 -12.63 1.01
N THR A 29 5.15 -13.61 1.90
CA THR A 29 4.65 -13.49 3.28
C THR A 29 5.46 -12.47 4.07
N THR A 30 6.78 -12.49 3.94
CA THR A 30 7.66 -11.50 4.58
C THR A 30 7.35 -10.09 4.07
N LEU A 31 7.21 -9.91 2.75
CA LEU A 31 6.85 -8.62 2.16
C LEU A 31 5.47 -8.12 2.65
N ALA A 32 4.49 -9.02 2.75
CA ALA A 32 3.16 -8.70 3.25
C ALA A 32 3.19 -8.25 4.72
N ASN A 33 3.93 -8.96 5.57
CA ASN A 33 4.09 -8.61 6.98
C ASN A 33 4.75 -7.23 7.16
N TRP A 34 5.72 -6.89 6.31
CA TRP A 34 6.32 -5.55 6.32
C TRP A 34 5.32 -4.46 5.94
N LEU A 35 4.47 -4.70 4.94
CA LEU A 35 3.40 -3.76 4.58
C LEU A 35 2.38 -3.58 5.70
N ILE A 36 1.97 -4.65 6.39
CA ILE A 36 1.05 -4.58 7.53
C ILE A 36 1.66 -3.77 8.67
N ARG A 37 2.95 -3.97 8.96
CA ARG A 37 3.60 -3.18 10.01
C ARG A 37 3.71 -1.71 9.61
N LEU A 38 4.04 -1.42 8.36
CA LEU A 38 4.08 -0.06 7.85
C LEU A 38 2.70 0.62 7.93
N SER A 39 1.59 -0.09 7.68
CA SER A 39 0.26 0.54 7.73
C SER A 39 -0.08 1.05 9.14
N LEU A 40 0.43 0.40 10.19
CA LEU A 40 0.27 0.88 11.56
C LEU A 40 1.00 2.21 11.78
N GLU A 41 2.22 2.35 11.27
CA GLU A 41 3.01 3.58 11.37
C GLU A 41 2.41 4.74 10.54
N LEU A 42 1.67 4.42 9.47
CA LEU A 42 1.00 5.42 8.64
C LEU A 42 -0.38 5.83 9.16
N GLN A 43 -0.92 5.16 10.18
CA GLN A 43 -2.24 5.47 10.74
C GLN A 43 -2.40 6.95 11.16
N PRO A 44 -1.42 7.63 11.78
CA PRO A 44 -1.54 9.05 12.12
C PRO A 44 -1.74 9.94 10.90
N LEU A 45 -1.12 9.61 9.75
CA LEU A 45 -1.30 10.36 8.50
C LEU A 45 -2.71 10.15 7.93
N VAL A 46 -3.23 8.92 7.99
CA VAL A 46 -4.61 8.62 7.58
C VAL A 46 -5.60 9.40 8.44
N ASN A 47 -5.38 9.44 9.75
CA ASN A 47 -6.23 10.21 10.68
C ASN A 47 -6.18 11.70 10.33
N LEU A 48 -4.99 12.26 10.11
CA LEU A 48 -4.85 13.68 9.76
C LEU A 48 -5.55 14.02 8.43
N LEU A 49 -5.46 13.14 7.43
CA LEU A 49 -6.15 13.32 6.15
C LEU A 49 -7.67 13.36 6.37
N GLN A 50 -8.21 12.44 7.17
CA GLN A 50 -9.63 12.41 7.49
C GLN A 50 -10.08 13.66 8.25
N GLU A 51 -9.35 14.05 9.30
CA GLU A 51 -9.63 15.27 10.07
C GLU A 51 -9.58 16.52 9.20
N THR A 52 -8.66 16.58 8.24
CA THR A 52 -8.53 17.71 7.32
C THR A 52 -9.70 17.75 6.34
N GLN A 53 -10.11 16.61 5.80
CA GLN A 53 -11.27 16.51 4.92
C GLN A 53 -12.55 16.94 5.62
N LEU A 54 -12.78 16.50 6.86
CA LEU A 54 -13.98 16.83 7.63
C LEU A 54 -14.12 18.31 8.01
N LYS A 55 -13.06 19.12 7.84
CA LYS A 55 -13.10 20.58 8.04
C LYS A 55 -13.62 21.34 6.82
N ALA A 56 -13.75 20.70 5.66
CA ALA A 56 -14.23 21.35 4.45
C ALA A 56 -15.76 21.46 4.44
N ASP A 57 -16.29 22.55 3.90
CA ASP A 57 -17.74 22.79 3.77
C ASP A 57 -18.42 21.80 2.81
N ALA A 58 -17.65 21.21 1.89
CA ALA A 58 -18.11 20.21 0.94
C ALA A 58 -17.01 19.17 0.65
N LEU A 59 -17.42 17.92 0.44
CA LEU A 59 -16.53 16.81 0.09
C LEU A 59 -16.91 16.22 -1.27
N GLN A 60 -15.90 15.96 -2.09
CA GLN A 60 -16.05 15.22 -3.34
C GLN A 60 -15.81 13.74 -3.09
N GLY A 61 -16.73 12.90 -3.57
CA GLY A 61 -16.58 11.45 -3.57
C GLY A 61 -16.33 10.93 -4.99
N ASP A 62 -15.38 10.02 -5.13
CA ASP A 62 -15.15 9.25 -6.36
C ASP A 62 -15.56 7.79 -6.11
N GLU A 63 -16.46 7.26 -6.95
CA GLU A 63 -17.00 5.90 -6.83
C GLU A 63 -16.25 4.89 -7.72
N THR A 64 -15.04 5.24 -8.18
CA THR A 64 -14.21 4.35 -9.00
C THR A 64 -13.98 3.01 -8.29
N ARG A 65 -14.50 1.94 -8.90
CA ARG A 65 -14.39 0.59 -8.36
C ARG A 65 -13.01 0.02 -8.64
N ILE A 66 -12.39 -0.57 -7.60
CA ILE A 66 -11.12 -1.28 -7.72
C ILE A 66 -11.37 -2.76 -7.42
N GLN A 67 -10.90 -3.65 -8.31
CA GLN A 67 -10.91 -5.08 -8.07
C GLN A 67 -9.85 -5.42 -7.02
N VAL A 68 -10.29 -5.86 -5.85
CA VAL A 68 -9.43 -6.46 -4.83
C VAL A 68 -9.27 -7.96 -5.10
N LEU A 69 -8.06 -8.47 -4.86
CA LEU A 69 -7.57 -9.80 -5.26
C LEU A 69 -6.93 -10.51 -4.07
#